data_AF-A0A3B9P532-F1
#
_entry.id   AF-A0A3B9P532-F1
#
_cell.length_a   1.000
_cell.length_b   1.000
_cell.length_c   1.000
_cell.angle_alpha   90.00
_cell.angle_beta   90.00
_cell.angle_gamma   90.00
#
_symmetry.space_group_name_H-M   'P 1'
#
loop_
_entity.id
_entity.type
_entity.pdbx_description
1 polymer ?
#
loop_
_entity_poly.entity_id
_entity_poly.type
_entity_poly.pdbx_seq_one_letter_code
_entity_poly.pdbx_strand_id
1 'polypeptide(L)'
;IGFSFFNWITPVGMEWLLLIAVGILTQFAQVYMTKAYQSSEINTVAPLKYIGVIFALTWDILLFDFVPNGTMFLGIAMVVGGVVLNLQYKARLAK
;
A
#
# COMPACT_ATOMS: atom_id res chain seq x y z
N ILE A 1 -20.35 1.46 -11.22
CA ILE A 1 -20.03 0.03 -11.46
C ILE A 1 -20.24 -0.43 -12.91
N GLY A 2 -20.53 0.44 -13.88
CA GLY A 2 -20.48 0.05 -15.30
C GLY A 2 -19.78 1.10 -16.13
N PHE A 3 -18.50 0.93 -16.45
CA PHE A 3 -17.81 1.74 -17.48
C PHE A 3 -16.55 1.08 -18.10
N SER A 4 -15.93 0.03 -17.53
CA SER A 4 -14.68 -0.52 -18.10
C SER A 4 -14.84 -1.64 -19.13
N PHE A 5 -15.96 -2.37 -19.19
CA PHE A 5 -16.11 -3.47 -20.16
C PHE A 5 -16.12 -3.00 -21.63
N PHE A 6 -16.48 -1.74 -21.90
CA PHE A 6 -16.58 -1.18 -23.25
C PHE A 6 -15.32 -0.44 -23.73
N ASN A 7 -14.29 -0.29 -22.88
CA ASN A 7 -13.05 0.44 -23.21
C ASN A 7 -11.81 -0.43 -22.96
N TRP A 8 -11.86 -1.67 -23.42
CA TRP A 8 -10.73 -2.59 -23.33
C TRP A 8 -9.62 -2.16 -24.29
N ILE A 9 -8.45 -1.81 -23.74
CA ILE A 9 -7.23 -1.57 -24.49
C ILE A 9 -6.39 -2.84 -24.38
N THR A 10 -6.21 -3.54 -25.50
CA THR A 10 -5.31 -4.70 -25.55
C THR A 10 -3.88 -4.22 -25.34
N PRO A 11 -3.13 -4.77 -24.36
CA PRO A 11 -1.76 -4.37 -24.18
C PRO A 11 -0.92 -4.72 -25.40
N VAL A 12 0.01 -3.85 -25.79
CA VAL A 12 0.83 -4.04 -27.00
C VAL A 12 2.31 -4.06 -26.65
N GLY A 13 3.03 -5.07 -27.16
CA GLY A 13 4.48 -5.16 -27.04
C GLY A 13 4.97 -5.23 -25.59
N MET A 14 5.67 -4.19 -25.13
CA MET A 14 6.34 -4.14 -23.82
C MET A 14 5.39 -4.11 -22.63
N GLU A 15 4.13 -3.71 -22.82
CA GLU A 15 3.14 -3.69 -21.75
C GLU A 15 2.88 -5.09 -21.16
N TRP A 16 2.96 -6.14 -21.99
CA TRP A 16 2.89 -7.53 -21.52
C TRP A 16 4.02 -7.88 -20.56
N LEU A 17 5.24 -7.43 -20.85
CA LEU A 17 6.39 -7.70 -20.02
C LEU A 17 6.27 -6.97 -18.68
N LEU A 18 5.80 -5.71 -18.69
CA LEU A 18 5.51 -4.95 -17.47
C LEU A 18 4.42 -5.62 -16.62
N LEU A 19 3.33 -6.10 -17.24
CA LEU A 19 2.26 -6.81 -16.53
C LEU A 19 2.75 -8.10 -15.87
N ILE A 20 3.59 -8.88 -16.58
CA ILE A 20 4.22 -10.07 -16.01
C ILE A 20 5.14 -9.70 -14.85
N ALA A 21 5.96 -8.67 -15.00
CA ALA A 21 6.86 -8.21 -13.95
C ALA A 21 6.09 -7.77 -12.68
N VAL A 22 5.02 -6.98 -12.85
CA VAL A 22 4.13 -6.58 -11.74
C VAL A 22 3.49 -7.80 -11.09
N GLY A 23 3.03 -8.77 -11.88
CA GLY A 23 2.45 -10.01 -11.37
C GLY A 23 3.45 -10.82 -10.53
N ILE A 24 4.67 -10.99 -11.01
CA ILE A 24 5.74 -11.70 -10.30
C ILE A 24 6.09 -11.00 -8.98
N LEU A 25 6.30 -9.68 -9.01
CA LEU A 25 6.63 -8.89 -7.82
C LEU A 25 5.49 -8.93 -6.78
N THR A 26 4.25 -8.82 -7.25
CA THR A 26 3.06 -8.91 -6.39
C THR A 26 2.94 -10.29 -5.75
N GLN A 27 3.20 -11.36 -6.52
CA GLN A 27 3.17 -12.73 -5.99
C GLN A 27 4.22 -12.93 -4.89
N PHE A 28 5.44 -12.43 -5.09
CA PHE A 28 6.45 -12.47 -4.03
C PHE A 28 5.99 -11.71 -2.78
N ALA A 29 5.48 -10.48 -2.94
CA ALA A 29 4.97 -9.69 -1.83
C ALA A 29 3.88 -10.44 -1.03
N GLN A 30 2.94 -11.10 -1.72
CA GLN A 30 1.89 -11.88 -1.09
C GLN A 30 2.43 -13.09 -0.32
N VAL A 31 3.37 -13.85 -0.91
CA VAL A 31 3.99 -15.00 -0.23
C VAL A 31 4.71 -14.58 1.06
N TYR A 32 5.48 -13.48 1.01
CA TYR A 32 6.14 -12.97 2.21
C TYR A 32 5.16 -12.45 3.26
N MET A 33 4.07 -11.81 2.83
CA MET A 33 3.00 -11.39 3.73
C MET A 33 2.37 -12.58 4.46
N THR A 34 2.06 -13.67 3.73
CA THR A 34 1.53 -14.90 4.34
C THR A 34 2.53 -15.52 5.32
N LYS A 35 3.81 -15.60 4.96
CA LYS A 35 4.86 -16.13 5.85
C LYS A 35 5.05 -15.26 7.10
N ALA A 36 5.01 -13.94 6.98
CA ALA A 36 5.12 -13.01 8.10
C ALA A 36 3.97 -13.22 9.11
N TYR A 37 2.75 -13.42 8.62
CA TYR A 37 1.59 -13.72 9.46
C TYR A 37 1.68 -15.08 10.16
N GLN A 38 2.33 -16.07 9.55
CA GLN A 38 2.52 -17.39 10.17
C GLN A 38 3.66 -17.42 11.19
N SER A 39 4.72 -16.62 10.98
CA SER A 39 5.95 -16.69 11.77
C SER A 39 5.99 -15.74 12.96
N SER A 40 5.13 -14.74 13.04
CA SER A 40 5.12 -13.78 14.14
C SER A 40 3.75 -13.70 14.77
N GLU A 41 3.70 -13.46 16.09
CA GLU A 41 2.44 -13.12 16.74
C GLU A 41 1.79 -11.98 15.95
N ILE A 42 0.51 -12.13 15.64
CA ILE A 42 -0.33 -11.21 14.84
C ILE A 42 -0.11 -9.73 15.22
N ASN A 43 0.33 -9.48 16.45
CA ASN A 43 0.67 -8.18 17.00
C ASN A 43 1.77 -7.39 16.27
N THR A 44 2.77 -8.04 15.66
CA THR A 44 3.91 -7.35 15.02
C THR A 44 3.68 -7.01 13.55
N VAL A 45 2.83 -7.77 12.84
CA VAL A 45 2.60 -7.59 11.38
C VAL A 45 1.51 -6.55 11.10
N ALA A 46 0.53 -6.38 11.99
CA ALA A 46 -0.53 -5.39 11.82
C ALA A 46 0.01 -3.95 11.62
N PRO A 47 1.01 -3.47 12.38
CA PRO A 47 1.65 -2.18 12.15
C PRO A 47 2.31 -2.00 10.78
N LEU A 48 2.93 -3.05 10.23
CA LEU A 48 3.60 -2.98 8.92
C LEU A 48 2.63 -2.67 7.78
N LYS A 49 1.38 -3.14 7.88
CA LYS A 49 0.36 -2.85 6.86
C LYS A 49 0.08 -1.35 6.71
N TYR A 50 0.20 -0.59 7.79
CA TYR A 50 -0.02 0.85 7.79
C TYR A 50 1.12 1.64 7.14
N ILE A 51 2.35 1.10 7.13
CA ILE A 51 3.49 1.69 6.40
C ILE A 51 3.21 1.75 4.90
N GLY A 52 2.40 0.81 4.38
CA GLY A 52 1.96 0.81 2.99
C GLY A 52 1.27 2.10 2.55
N VAL A 53 0.55 2.78 3.46
CA VAL A 53 -0.09 4.06 3.14
C VAL A 53 0.94 5.17 2.91
N ILE A 54 1.99 5.21 3.73
CA ILE A 54 3.07 6.20 3.59
C ILE A 54 3.79 5.95 2.26
N PHE A 55 4.05 4.69 1.92
CA PHE A 55 4.66 4.32 0.64
C PHE A 55 3.80 4.71 -0.55
N ALA A 56 2.49 4.45 -0.51
CA ALA A 56 1.57 4.83 -1.58
C ALA A 56 1.56 6.35 -1.80
N LEU A 57 1.41 7.14 -0.73
CA LEU A 57 1.47 8.61 -0.82
C LEU A 57 2.80 9.11 -1.37
N THR A 58 3.91 8.48 -0.99
CA THR A 58 5.24 8.86 -1.48
C THR A 58 5.34 8.63 -2.99
N TRP A 59 4.92 7.46 -3.47
CA TRP A 59 4.95 7.15 -4.91
C TRP A 59 3.93 7.96 -5.71
N ASP A 60 2.78 8.29 -5.13
CA ASP A 60 1.78 9.15 -5.78
C ASP A 60 2.36 10.53 -6.10
N ILE A 61 3.06 11.14 -5.15
CA ILE A 61 3.73 12.43 -5.35
C ILE A 61 4.89 12.29 -6.34
N LEU A 62 5.71 11.25 -6.23
CA LEU A 62 6.92 11.09 -7.05
C LEU A 62 6.65 10.73 -8.52
N LEU A 63 5.65 9.90 -8.80
CA LEU A 63 5.38 9.38 -10.15
C LEU A 63 4.34 10.20 -10.90
N PHE A 64 3.37 10.77 -10.19
CA PHE A 64 2.23 11.45 -10.80
C PHE A 64 2.24 12.97 -10.58
N ASP A 65 3.29 13.50 -9.91
CA ASP A 65 3.43 14.91 -9.52
C ASP A 65 2.18 15.44 -8.80
N PHE A 66 1.52 14.54 -8.06
CA PHE A 66 0.24 14.79 -7.45
C PHE A 66 0.43 15.60 -6.17
N VAL A 67 0.09 16.89 -6.21
CA VAL A 67 0.13 17.77 -5.04
C VAL A 67 -1.22 17.71 -4.31
N PRO A 68 -1.27 17.18 -3.07
CA PRO A 68 -2.51 17.10 -2.32
C PRO A 68 -3.08 18.49 -2.03
N ASN A 69 -4.40 18.68 -2.16
CA ASN A 69 -5.04 19.92 -1.74
C ASN A 69 -5.16 20.01 -0.20
N GLY A 70 -5.59 21.17 0.32
CA GLY A 70 -5.71 21.38 1.78
C GLY A 70 -6.62 20.37 2.51
N THR A 71 -7.68 19.86 1.88
CA THR A 71 -8.55 18.85 2.51
C THR A 71 -7.94 17.45 2.47
N MET A 72 -7.18 17.10 1.44
CA MET A 72 -6.39 15.87 1.40
C MET A 72 -5.28 15.85 2.43
N PHE A 73 -4.60 16.97 2.68
CA PHE A 73 -3.62 17.06 3.76
C PHE A 73 -4.22 16.69 5.12
N LEU A 74 -5.47 17.09 5.36
CA LEU A 74 -6.22 16.74 6.57
C LEU A 74 -6.50 15.23 6.63
N GLY A 75 -6.89 14.63 5.51
CA GLY A 75 -7.05 13.18 5.38
C GLY A 75 -5.74 12.41 5.63
N ILE A 76 -4.64 12.86 5.01
CA ILE A 76 -3.30 12.28 5.20
C ILE A 76 -2.87 12.40 6.67
N ALA A 77 -3.06 13.56 7.30
CA ALA A 77 -2.73 13.78 8.70
C ALA A 77 -3.53 12.84 9.63
N MET A 78 -4.82 12.62 9.35
CA MET A 78 -5.63 11.65 10.11
C MET A 78 -5.12 10.22 9.96
N VAL A 79 -4.80 9.79 8.73
CA VAL A 79 -4.31 8.43 8.50
C VAL A 79 -2.95 8.24 9.18
N VAL A 80 -1.98 9.11 8.90
CA VAL A 80 -0.63 9.07 9.49
C VAL A 80 -0.71 9.15 11.02
N GLY A 81 -1.53 10.04 11.57
CA GLY A 81 -1.77 10.14 13.00
C GLY A 81 -2.31 8.84 13.60
N GLY A 82 -3.27 8.20 12.93
CA GLY A 82 -3.79 6.88 13.33
C GLY A 82 -2.71 5.80 13.33
N VAL A 83 -1.80 5.80 12.34
CA VAL A 83 -0.67 4.86 12.28
C VAL A 83 0.27 5.08 13.47
N VAL A 84 0.68 6.32 13.72
CA VAL A 84 1.61 6.68 14.80
C VAL A 84 1.02 6.33 16.16
N LEU A 85 -0.26 6.63 16.39
CA LEU A 85 -0.96 6.28 17.64
C LEU A 85 -1.06 4.76 17.82
N ASN A 86 -1.36 4.00 16.75
CA ASN A 86 -1.41 2.54 16.82
C ASN A 86 -0.06 1.92 17.20
N LEU A 87 1.02 2.44 16.59
CA LEU A 87 2.40 2.06 16.91
C LEU A 87 2.74 2.34 18.37
N GLN A 88 2.44 3.55 18.86
CA GLN A 88 2.68 3.94 20.24
C GLN A 88 1.87 3.10 21.24
N TYR A 89 0.61 2.81 20.93
CA TYR A 89 -0.25 1.99 21.78
C TYR A 89 0.30 0.56 21.94
N LYS A 90 0.72 -0.07 20.82
CA LYS A 90 1.35 -1.39 20.85
C LYS A 90 2.70 -1.40 21.56
N ALA A 91 3.54 -0.38 21.36
CA ALA A 91 4.82 -0.25 22.06
C ALA A 91 4.66 -0.12 23.58
N ARG A 92 3.55 0.48 24.05
CA ARG A 92 3.20 0.55 25.49
C ARG A 92 2.68 -0.77 26.06
N LEU A 93 1.98 -1.57 25.27
CA LEU A 93 1.45 -2.89 25.66
C LEU A 93 2.53 -3.99 25.72
N ALA A 94 3.61 -3.84 24.96
CA ALA A 94 4.74 -4.77 24.95
C ALA A 94 5.75 -4.52 26.09
N LYS A 95 5.50 -3.53 26.96
CA LYS A 95 6.32 -3.17 28.11
C LYS A 95 5.61 -3.54 29.40
#